data_AF-A0A7V5X4L8-F1
#
_entry.id   AF-A0A7V5X4L8-F1
#
_cell.length_a   1.000
_cell.length_b   1.000
_cell.length_c   1.000
_cell.angle_alpha   90.00
_cell.angle_beta   90.00
_cell.angle_gamma   90.00
#
_symmetry.space_group_name_H-M   'P 1'
#
loop_
_entity.id
_entity.type
_entity.pdbx_description
1 polymer ?
#
loop_
_entity_poly.entity_id
_entity_poly.type
_entity_poly.pdbx_seq_one_letter_code
_entity_poly.pdbx_strand_id
1 'polypeptide(L)'
;MDELGNIKLIAVRGGSENSRIWNTVLDRHHYLGSGPLCGAQIRYLIWCESFGWQGGMSLSASASQLRARDEYRGWSRESQKQNLQLVVNNSRFLIAPHVKVPNLASHILLFCAWMTSLGPMLPSSLSLLKN
;
A
#
# COMPACT_ATOMS: atom_id res chain seq x y z
N MET A 1 6.37 -14.72 -11.11
CA MET A 1 7.06 -13.45 -10.80
C MET A 1 7.96 -13.01 -11.94
N ASP A 2 8.62 -13.95 -12.62
CA ASP A 2 9.60 -13.67 -13.67
C ASP A 2 9.07 -12.76 -14.79
N GLU A 3 7.78 -12.84 -15.10
CA GLU A 3 7.14 -11.98 -16.12
C GLU A 3 7.17 -10.49 -15.77
N LEU A 4 7.07 -10.11 -14.48
CA LEU A 4 7.01 -8.70 -14.05
C LEU A 4 8.39 -8.04 -13.90
N GLY A 5 9.45 -8.85 -13.85
CA GLY A 5 10.78 -8.40 -13.44
C GLY A 5 10.79 -7.88 -12.00
N ASN A 6 11.73 -6.98 -11.69
CA ASN A 6 11.84 -6.43 -10.34
C ASN A 6 10.65 -5.50 -10.01
N ILE A 7 10.08 -5.66 -8.81
CA ILE A 7 8.93 -4.90 -8.33
C ILE A 7 9.39 -3.89 -7.29
N LYS A 8 8.97 -2.63 -7.44
CA LYS A 8 9.35 -1.54 -6.54
C LYS A 8 8.11 -0.79 -6.06
N LEU A 9 8.14 -0.39 -4.79
CA LEU A 9 7.20 0.56 -4.21
C LEU A 9 7.83 1.94 -4.18
N ILE A 10 7.27 2.87 -4.95
CA ILE A 10 7.78 4.23 -5.07
C ILE A 10 6.91 5.17 -4.24
N ALA A 11 7.50 5.77 -3.21
CA ALA A 11 6.80 6.72 -2.36
C ALA A 11 6.31 7.95 -3.14
N VAL A 12 5.07 8.35 -2.91
CA VAL A 12 4.41 9.43 -3.63
C VAL A 12 4.35 10.68 -2.74
N ARG A 13 5.08 11.72 -3.12
CA ARG A 13 5.01 13.04 -2.48
C ARG A 13 3.84 13.85 -3.05
N GLY A 14 3.15 14.62 -2.21
CA GLY A 14 2.07 15.53 -2.65
C GLY A 14 2.55 16.53 -3.72
N GLY A 15 1.70 16.84 -4.69
CA GLY A 15 2.00 17.79 -5.78
C GLY A 15 3.01 17.32 -6.83
N SER A 16 3.67 16.17 -6.62
CA SER A 16 4.66 15.62 -7.55
C SER A 16 4.01 14.99 -8.80
N GLU A 17 4.85 14.70 -9.81
CA GLU A 17 4.44 13.92 -10.97
C GLU A 17 3.91 12.54 -10.57
N ASN A 18 4.59 11.84 -9.65
CA ASN A 18 4.11 10.57 -9.10
C ASN A 18 2.74 10.70 -8.43
N SER A 19 2.39 11.86 -7.86
CA SER A 19 1.05 12.11 -7.34
C SER A 19 0.01 12.18 -8.45
N ARG A 20 0.33 12.78 -9.59
CA ARG A 20 -0.56 12.82 -10.76
C ARG A 20 -0.73 11.42 -11.35
N ILE A 21 0.36 10.68 -11.52
CA ILE A 21 0.34 9.29 -12.00
C ILE A 21 -0.51 8.42 -11.07
N TRP A 22 -0.31 8.51 -9.76
CA TRP A 22 -1.10 7.77 -8.78
C TRP A 22 -2.58 8.10 -8.92
N ASN A 23 -2.95 9.38 -9.04
CA ASN A 23 -4.35 9.75 -9.23
C ASN A 23 -4.93 9.12 -10.50
N THR A 24 -4.25 9.27 -11.64
CA THR A 24 -4.68 8.72 -12.93
C THR A 24 -4.86 7.19 -12.88
N VAL A 25 -3.92 6.46 -12.30
CA VAL A 25 -3.99 5.00 -12.18
C VAL A 25 -5.18 4.56 -11.33
N LEU A 26 -5.40 5.22 -10.19
CA LEU A 26 -6.50 4.91 -9.28
C LEU A 26 -7.85 5.30 -9.87
N ASP A 27 -7.98 6.47 -10.49
CA ASP A 27 -9.22 6.91 -11.15
C ASP A 27 -9.63 5.99 -12.29
N ARG A 28 -8.65 5.42 -13.00
CA ARG A 28 -8.92 4.53 -14.13
C ARG A 28 -9.37 3.14 -13.72
N HIS A 29 -8.88 2.62 -12.59
CA HIS A 29 -8.99 1.19 -12.29
C HIS A 29 -9.51 0.84 -10.90
N HIS A 30 -9.46 1.76 -9.93
CA HIS A 30 -9.95 1.51 -8.59
C HIS A 30 -11.39 2.02 -8.46
N TYR A 31 -12.29 1.20 -7.91
CA TYR A 31 -13.72 1.49 -7.82
C TYR A 31 -14.06 2.77 -7.02
N LEU A 32 -13.19 3.18 -6.07
CA LEU A 32 -13.31 4.45 -5.33
C LEU A 32 -12.52 5.62 -5.94
N GLY A 33 -11.82 5.39 -7.05
CA GLY A 33 -10.87 6.33 -7.63
C GLY A 33 -9.76 6.77 -6.67
N SER A 34 -9.14 7.89 -7.01
CA SER A 34 -8.08 8.57 -6.28
C SER A 34 -8.57 9.43 -5.12
N GLY A 35 -9.91 9.57 -4.97
CA GLY A 35 -10.62 10.52 -4.11
C GLY A 35 -10.08 10.65 -2.67
N PRO A 36 -10.51 11.69 -1.94
CA PRO A 36 -9.80 12.18 -0.76
C PRO A 36 -9.54 11.05 0.23
N LEU A 37 -8.28 10.97 0.66
CA LEU A 37 -7.84 10.07 1.70
C LEU A 37 -7.87 10.84 3.03
N CYS A 38 -8.55 10.30 4.03
CA CYS A 38 -8.75 10.96 5.30
C CYS A 38 -7.52 10.86 6.20
N GLY A 39 -7.16 11.97 6.84
CA GLY A 39 -6.09 12.03 7.84
C GLY A 39 -4.68 11.91 7.27
N ALA A 40 -3.72 11.62 8.16
CA ALA A 40 -2.34 11.37 7.75
C ALA A 40 -2.26 10.12 6.87
N GLN A 41 -1.49 10.21 5.79
CA GLN A 41 -1.44 9.18 4.76
C GLN A 41 -0.05 9.06 4.13
N ILE A 42 0.25 7.85 3.67
CA ILE A 42 1.38 7.56 2.80
C ILE A 42 0.84 6.86 1.56
N ARG A 43 1.35 7.24 0.39
CA ARG A 43 0.97 6.69 -0.90
C ARG A 43 2.19 6.07 -1.58
N TYR A 44 1.97 4.96 -2.27
CA TYR A 44 2.97 4.29 -3.08
C TYR A 44 2.43 3.98 -4.48
N LEU A 45 3.27 4.12 -5.48
CA LEU A 45 3.09 3.52 -6.80
C LEU A 45 3.78 2.17 -6.87
N ILE A 46 3.19 1.23 -7.59
CA ILE A 46 3.77 -0.09 -7.87
C ILE A 46 4.42 -0.03 -9.25
N TRP A 47 5.74 -0.10 -9.30
CA TRP A 47 6.51 -0.20 -10.54
C TRP A 47 6.94 -1.65 -10.76
N CYS A 48 6.73 -2.16 -11.97
CA CYS A 48 7.26 -3.42 -12.46
C CYS A 48 8.23 -3.13 -13.61
N GLU A 49 9.41 -3.73 -13.59
CA GLU A 49 10.44 -3.53 -14.62
C GLU A 49 9.92 -3.81 -16.04
N SER A 50 9.15 -4.89 -16.23
CA SER A 50 8.66 -5.29 -17.56
C SER A 50 7.49 -4.45 -18.09
N PHE A 51 6.75 -3.76 -17.22
CA PHE A 51 5.45 -3.17 -17.58
C PHE A 51 5.22 -1.73 -17.09
N GLY A 52 6.11 -1.20 -16.26
CA GLY A 52 6.00 0.14 -15.71
C GLY A 52 5.02 0.26 -14.54
N TRP A 53 4.14 1.26 -14.56
CA TRP A 53 3.22 1.56 -13.45
C TRP A 53 2.02 0.60 -13.43
N GLN A 54 2.10 -0.41 -12.57
CA GLN A 54 1.12 -1.49 -12.51
C GLN A 54 0.10 -1.35 -11.38
N GLY A 55 0.07 -0.21 -10.69
CA GLY A 55 -0.89 0.03 -9.63
C GLY A 55 -0.46 1.07 -8.63
N GLY A 56 -1.19 1.12 -7.53
CA GLY A 56 -0.87 2.00 -6.41
C GLY A 56 -1.56 1.54 -5.13
N MET A 57 -1.01 1.99 -4.02
CA MET A 57 -1.61 1.74 -2.71
C MET A 57 -1.49 2.97 -1.81
N SER A 58 -2.31 3.00 -0.76
CA SER A 58 -2.21 4.00 0.30
C SER A 58 -2.53 3.41 1.66
N LEU A 59 -1.73 3.84 2.64
CA LEU A 59 -1.97 3.60 4.05
C LEU A 59 -2.37 4.93 4.70
N SER A 60 -3.38 4.91 5.54
CA SER A 60 -3.77 6.08 6.34
C SER A 60 -3.78 5.76 7.83
N ALA A 61 -3.83 6.80 8.65
CA ALA A 61 -4.04 6.68 10.07
C ALA A 61 -5.24 5.78 10.38
N SER A 62 -5.12 4.97 11.44
CA SER A 62 -6.19 4.06 11.86
C SER A 62 -7.51 4.79 12.09
N ALA A 63 -8.60 4.19 11.63
CA ALA A 63 -9.93 4.72 11.86
C ALA A 63 -10.22 4.72 13.36
N SER A 64 -10.66 5.86 13.92
CA SER A 64 -10.90 5.98 15.37
C SER A 64 -11.87 4.92 15.88
N GLN A 65 -12.93 4.63 15.13
CA GLN A 65 -13.95 3.63 15.48
C GLN A 65 -14.17 2.68 14.30
N LEU A 66 -13.89 1.40 14.49
CA LEU A 66 -14.12 0.37 13.48
C LEU A 66 -14.46 -0.95 14.18
N ARG A 67 -15.76 -1.20 14.36
CA ARG A 67 -16.28 -2.30 15.18
C ARG A 67 -15.65 -3.65 14.83
N ALA A 68 -15.54 -3.97 13.53
CA ALA A 68 -14.95 -5.23 13.08
C ALA A 68 -13.48 -5.43 13.52
N ARG A 69 -12.67 -4.36 13.58
CA ARG A 69 -11.28 -4.44 14.08
C ARG A 69 -11.30 -4.67 15.58
N ASP A 70 -12.10 -3.89 16.28
CA ASP A 70 -12.14 -3.91 17.74
C ASP A 70 -12.62 -5.29 18.24
N GLU A 71 -13.62 -5.88 17.57
CA GLU A 71 -14.09 -7.26 17.82
C GLU A 71 -13.02 -8.30 17.49
N TYR A 72 -12.38 -8.23 16.32
CA TYR A 72 -11.33 -9.17 15.93
C TYR A 72 -10.12 -9.15 16.87
N ARG A 73 -9.75 -7.97 17.36
CA ARG A 73 -8.64 -7.80 18.32
C ARG A 73 -9.06 -8.05 19.78
N GLY A 74 -10.36 -8.16 20.06
CA GLY A 74 -10.89 -8.23 21.42
C GLY A 74 -10.59 -6.97 22.25
N TRP A 75 -10.51 -5.80 21.60
CA TRP A 75 -10.15 -4.55 22.27
C TRP A 75 -11.30 -3.98 23.09
N SER A 76 -11.05 -3.68 24.38
CA SER A 76 -11.85 -2.70 25.12
C SER A 76 -11.60 -1.30 24.58
N ARG A 77 -12.38 -0.30 25.02
CA ARG A 77 -12.12 1.10 24.64
C ARG A 77 -10.75 1.60 25.12
N GLU A 78 -10.30 1.14 26.28
CA GLU A 78 -9.00 1.48 26.85
C GLU A 78 -7.87 0.88 26.01
N SER A 79 -7.95 -0.42 25.69
CA SER A 79 -6.98 -1.09 24.82
C SER A 79 -6.98 -0.50 23.41
N GLN A 80 -8.15 -0.13 22.87
CA GLN A 80 -8.26 0.56 21.59
C GLN A 80 -7.49 1.88 21.60
N LYS A 81 -7.73 2.74 22.60
CA LYS A 81 -7.01 4.03 22.73
C LYS A 81 -5.50 3.85 22.81
N GLN A 82 -5.04 2.82 23.51
CA GLN A 82 -3.61 2.52 23.68
C GLN A 82 -2.94 1.89 22.46
N ASN A 83 -3.70 1.24 21.58
CA ASN A 83 -3.13 0.50 20.44
C ASN A 83 -3.44 1.13 19.08
N LEU A 84 -4.29 2.15 19.02
CA LEU A 84 -4.76 2.73 17.76
C LEU A 84 -3.60 3.24 16.89
N GLN A 85 -2.56 3.83 17.52
CA GLN A 85 -1.38 4.32 16.82
C GLN A 85 -0.47 3.21 16.23
N LEU A 86 -0.69 1.95 16.61
CA LEU A 86 0.04 0.79 16.11
C LEU A 86 -0.63 0.14 14.90
N VAL A 87 -1.76 0.70 14.45
CA VAL A 87 -2.55 0.19 13.33
C VAL A 87 -2.65 1.25 12.24
N VAL A 88 -2.71 0.80 11.00
CA VAL A 88 -2.96 1.64 9.82
C VAL A 88 -4.13 1.07 9.04
N ASN A 89 -4.83 1.92 8.30
CA ASN A 89 -5.85 1.50 7.37
C ASN A 89 -5.24 1.32 5.97
N ASN A 90 -5.52 0.19 5.33
CA ASN A 90 -5.25 0.03 3.89
C ASN A 90 -6.35 0.75 3.09
N SER A 91 -6.13 2.04 2.81
CA SER A 91 -7.17 2.92 2.24
C SER A 91 -7.35 2.74 0.74
N ARG A 92 -6.29 2.39 0.01
CA ARG A 92 -6.35 2.03 -1.40
C ARG A 92 -5.37 0.89 -1.66
N PHE A 93 -5.82 -0.08 -2.42
CA PHE A 93 -4.94 -1.12 -2.94
C PHE A 93 -5.41 -1.50 -4.34
N LEU A 94 -4.55 -1.26 -5.32
CA LEU A 94 -4.82 -1.52 -6.72
C LEU A 94 -3.62 -2.21 -7.35
N ILE A 95 -3.87 -3.35 -7.97
CA ILE A 95 -3.04 -3.94 -9.01
C ILE A 95 -3.85 -3.82 -10.30
N ALA A 96 -3.22 -3.37 -11.38
CA ALA A 96 -3.89 -3.13 -12.66
C ALA A 96 -4.59 -4.42 -13.15
N PRO A 97 -5.83 -4.35 -13.65
CA PRO A 97 -6.64 -5.55 -13.92
C PRO A 97 -6.02 -6.57 -14.88
N HIS A 98 -5.14 -6.12 -15.77
CA HIS A 98 -4.45 -6.95 -16.75
C HIS A 98 -3.27 -7.74 -16.16
N VAL A 99 -2.80 -7.41 -14.96
CA VAL A 99 -1.74 -8.16 -14.27
C VAL A 99 -2.35 -9.39 -13.58
N LYS A 100 -1.95 -10.58 -14.05
CA LYS A 100 -2.44 -11.87 -13.55
C LYS A 100 -1.31 -12.73 -12.99
N VAL A 101 -0.64 -12.22 -11.95
CA VAL A 101 0.44 -12.95 -11.28
C VAL A 101 -0.02 -13.49 -9.92
N PRO A 102 0.04 -14.81 -9.69
CA PRO A 102 -0.30 -15.41 -8.41
C PRO A 102 0.51 -14.78 -7.26
N ASN A 103 -0.15 -14.57 -6.11
CA ASN A 103 0.45 -14.07 -4.87
C ASN A 103 1.07 -12.66 -4.92
N LEU A 104 0.91 -11.92 -6.03
CA LEU A 104 1.48 -10.58 -6.18
C LEU A 104 0.97 -9.62 -5.09
N ALA A 105 -0.32 -9.67 -4.78
CA ALA A 105 -0.90 -8.81 -3.75
C ALA A 105 -0.24 -9.04 -2.38
N SER A 106 -0.11 -10.30 -1.97
CA SER A 106 0.54 -10.69 -0.71
C SER A 106 2.01 -10.26 -0.67
N HIS A 107 2.73 -10.41 -1.79
CA HIS A 107 4.13 -9.98 -1.88
C HIS A 107 4.27 -8.46 -1.72
N ILE A 108 3.43 -7.67 -2.40
CA ILE A 108 3.44 -6.21 -2.28
C ILE A 108 3.09 -5.76 -0.86
N LEU A 109 2.07 -6.36 -0.25
CA LEU A 109 1.66 -6.03 1.12
C LEU A 109 2.75 -6.36 2.14
N LEU A 110 3.42 -7.52 1.99
CA LEU A 110 4.56 -7.88 2.82
C LEU A 110 5.68 -6.86 2.65
N PHE A 111 6.05 -6.51 1.41
CA PHE A 111 7.11 -5.56 1.17
C PHE A 111 6.79 -4.17 1.75
N CYS A 112 5.55 -3.71 1.62
CA CYS A 112 5.09 -2.47 2.24
C CYS A 112 5.22 -2.52 3.78
N ALA A 113 4.77 -3.61 4.42
CA ALA A 113 4.88 -3.78 5.86
C ALA A 113 6.34 -3.66 6.34
N TRP A 114 7.26 -4.33 5.65
CA TRP A 114 8.70 -4.24 5.92
C TRP A 114 9.23 -2.81 5.83
N MET A 115 8.89 -2.08 4.75
CA MET A 115 9.30 -0.69 4.58
C MET A 115 8.76 0.24 5.66
N THR A 116 7.54 -0.02 6.18
CA THR A 116 6.94 0.80 7.23
C THR A 116 7.46 0.47 8.62
N SER A 117 7.89 -0.76 8.89
CA SER A 117 8.38 -1.18 10.21
C SER A 117 9.84 -0.83 10.46
N LEU A 118 10.67 -0.67 9.43
CA LEU A 118 12.12 -0.44 9.55
C LEU A 118 12.55 1.02 9.30
N GLY A 119 11.61 1.94 9.07
CA GLY A 119 11.94 3.28 8.56
C GLY A 119 12.47 3.24 7.12
N PRO A 120 12.73 4.38 6.47
CA PRO A 120 13.15 4.44 5.07
C PRO A 120 14.61 3.97 4.91
N MET A 121 14.88 2.68 5.07
CA MET A 121 16.02 2.05 4.40
C MET A 121 15.57 1.76 2.97
N LEU A 122 16.09 2.52 2.01
CA LEU A 122 15.98 2.21 0.59
C LEU A 122 16.60 0.83 0.35
N PRO A 123 15.83 -0.22 -0.01
CA PRO A 123 16.42 -1.47 -0.42
C PRO A 123 16.77 -1.33 -1.90
N SER A 124 17.99 -0.88 -2.18
CA SER A 124 18.64 -1.20 -3.43
C SER A 124 18.82 -2.73 -3.46
N SER A 125 17.94 -3.39 -4.23
CA SER A 125 17.91 -4.85 -4.51
C SER A 125 17.28 -5.75 -3.45
N LEU A 126 16.00 -6.09 -3.65
CA LEU A 126 15.42 -7.36 -3.21
C LEU A 126 15.65 -8.40 -4.31
N SER A 127 16.87 -8.92 -4.39
CA SER A 127 17.22 -10.12 -5.18
C SER A 127 17.16 -11.41 -4.35
N LEU A 128 16.69 -11.35 -3.10
CA LEU A 128 16.69 -12.47 -2.16
C LEU A 128 15.29 -12.96 -1.80
N LEU A 129 14.50 -13.33 -2.82
CA LEU A 129 13.37 -14.26 -2.69
C LEU A 129 13.24 -15.09 -3.98
N LYS A 130 14.37 -15.63 -4.47
CA LYS A 130 14.37 -16.73 -5.44
C LYS A 130 14.73 -17.99 -4.66
N ASN A 131 13.73 -18.81 -4.36
CA ASN A 131 13.91 -20.25 -4.22
C ASN A 131 13.85 -20.85 -5.62
#